data_AF-A0A960UJX7-F1
#
_entry.id   AF-A0A960UJX7-F1
#
_cell.length_a   1.000
_cell.length_b   1.000
_cell.length_c   1.000
_cell.angle_alpha   90.00
_cell.angle_beta   90.00
_cell.angle_gamma   90.00
#
_symmetry.space_group_name_H-M   'P 1'
#
loop_
_entity.id
_entity.type
_entity.pdbx_description
1 polymer ?
#
loop_
_entity_poly.entity_id
_entity_poly.type
_entity_poly.pdbx_seq_one_letter_code
_entity_poly.pdbx_strand_id
1 'polypeptide(L)'
;MAWSGFRGTFFELLYPRDWECEIIEDIPCFFDPEGGGAVQIAAFRHPENKNFDFDQEMQRYLEGHEIRMDKSRIAEFNLPSGLACRACEFVLENRFWLVNMIVQGSRMILVIYNADEIPDQETVQKITGMIHTIRMETGVA
;
A
#
# COMPACT_ATOMS: atom_id res chain seq x y z
N MET A 1 20.40 7.50 0.17
CA MET A 1 19.15 7.60 0.95
C MET A 1 19.21 6.56 2.06
N ALA A 2 19.05 6.97 3.32
CA ALA A 2 19.06 6.05 4.45
C ALA A 2 17.62 5.58 4.73
N TRP A 3 17.46 4.30 5.07
CA TRP A 3 16.16 3.69 5.32
C TRP A 3 16.07 3.21 6.78
N SER A 4 14.84 3.10 7.28
CA SER A 4 14.47 2.55 8.58
C SER A 4 13.57 1.34 8.38
N GLY A 5 13.70 0.31 9.22
CA GLY A 5 12.90 -0.91 9.09
C GLY A 5 11.61 -0.86 9.91
N PHE A 6 10.54 -1.40 9.35
CA PHE A 6 9.27 -1.63 10.05
C PHE A 6 8.84 -3.08 9.88
N ARG A 7 8.33 -3.69 10.96
CA ARG A 7 7.76 -5.04 10.96
C ARG A 7 6.31 -4.98 11.43
N GLY A 8 5.39 -5.34 10.55
CA GLY A 8 3.99 -5.55 10.86
C GLY A 8 3.69 -7.02 11.17
N THR A 9 2.40 -7.37 11.19
CA THR A 9 1.91 -8.69 11.63
C THR A 9 2.48 -9.87 10.85
N PHE A 10 2.60 -9.76 9.53
CA PHE A 10 3.15 -10.82 8.65
C PHE A 10 3.96 -10.22 7.50
N PHE A 11 4.43 -8.99 7.65
CA PHE A 11 5.17 -8.28 6.62
C PHE A 11 6.26 -7.40 7.24
N GLU A 12 7.25 -7.09 6.42
CA GLU A 12 8.29 -6.12 6.73
C GLU A 12 8.48 -5.19 5.54
N LEU A 13 8.98 -3.99 5.82
CA LEU A 13 9.34 -3.00 4.82
C LEU A 13 10.44 -2.08 5.35
N LEU A 14 11.00 -1.30 4.44
CA LEU A 14 11.89 -0.20 4.72
C LEU A 14 11.21 1.12 4.31
N TYR A 15 11.21 2.11 5.19
CA TYR A 15 10.69 3.46 4.91
C TYR A 15 11.81 4.52 5.00
N PRO A 16 11.67 5.70 4.36
CA PRO A 16 12.69 6.75 4.41
C PRO A 16 13.01 7.17 5.85
N ARG A 17 14.28 7.34 6.20
CA ARG A 17 14.68 7.67 7.59
C ARG A 17 14.24 9.07 8.02
N ASP A 18 14.10 9.97 7.06
CA ASP A 18 13.59 11.33 7.20
C ASP A 18 12.06 11.39 7.37
N TRP A 19 11.36 10.26 7.20
CA TRP A 19 9.93 10.16 7.47
C TRP A 19 9.65 9.72 8.91
N GLU A 20 8.52 10.16 9.43
CA GLU A 20 7.98 9.71 10.71
C GLU A 20 7.07 8.50 10.51
N CYS A 21 6.87 7.76 11.60
CA CYS A 21 5.99 6.59 11.65
C CYS A 21 5.11 6.70 12.89
N GLU A 22 3.79 6.71 12.68
CA GLU A 22 2.79 6.68 13.74
C GLU A 22 1.83 5.51 13.50
N ILE A 23 1.29 4.94 14.59
CA ILE A 23 0.26 3.90 14.50
C ILE A 23 -1.06 4.53 14.95
N ILE A 24 -2.02 4.62 14.04
CA ILE A 24 -3.34 5.21 14.27
C ILE A 24 -4.37 4.09 14.05
N GLU A 25 -5.13 3.77 15.09
CA GLU A 25 -6.15 2.70 15.04
C GLU A 25 -5.58 1.36 14.51
N ASP A 26 -4.39 0.98 15.00
CA ASP A 26 -3.63 -0.22 14.59
C ASP A 26 -3.15 -0.21 13.12
N ILE A 27 -3.27 0.93 12.42
CA ILE A 27 -2.76 1.13 11.06
C ILE A 27 -1.46 1.95 11.12
N PRO A 28 -0.31 1.39 10.69
CA PRO A 28 0.92 2.15 10.55
C PRO A 28 0.82 3.18 9.40
N CYS A 29 1.17 4.41 9.73
CA CYS A 29 1.19 5.58 8.86
C CYS A 29 2.62 6.12 8.77
N PHE A 30 3.13 6.29 7.56
CA PHE A 30 4.48 6.81 7.26
C PHE A 30 4.36 8.10 6.48
N PHE A 31 4.98 9.18 6.94
CA PHE A 31 4.83 10.48 6.31
C PHE A 31 6.08 11.34 6.44
N ASP A 32 6.25 12.23 5.46
CA ASP A 32 7.20 13.34 5.55
C ASP A 32 6.58 14.42 6.46
N PRO A 33 7.23 14.86 7.55
CA PRO A 33 6.69 15.92 8.40
C PRO A 33 6.40 17.23 7.67
N GLU A 34 7.11 17.48 6.56
CA GLU A 34 6.92 18.66 5.71
C GLU A 34 6.04 18.36 4.48
N GLY A 35 5.56 17.12 4.33
CA GLY A 35 4.76 16.66 3.20
C GLY A 35 3.25 16.79 3.41
N GLY A 36 2.49 16.83 2.31
CA GLY A 36 1.03 16.98 2.32
C GLY A 36 0.23 15.66 2.41
N GLY A 37 0.87 14.53 2.73
CA GLY A 37 0.23 13.22 2.69
C GLY A 37 0.94 12.15 3.51
N ALA A 38 0.29 11.00 3.62
CA ALA A 38 0.79 9.86 4.39
C ALA A 38 0.56 8.55 3.65
N VAL A 39 1.46 7.59 3.87
CA VAL A 39 1.29 6.20 3.44
C VAL A 39 0.78 5.37 4.59
N GLN A 40 -0.39 4.77 4.43
CA GLN A 40 -1.02 3.87 5.38
C GLN A 40 -0.89 2.42 4.89
N ILE A 41 -0.64 1.48 5.79
CA ILE A 41 -0.49 0.07 5.43
C ILE A 41 -1.40 -0.81 6.26
N ALA A 42 -2.44 -1.34 5.62
CA ALA A 42 -3.37 -2.28 6.24
C ALA A 42 -3.04 -3.72 5.83
N ALA A 43 -3.06 -4.65 6.78
CA ALA A 43 -2.72 -6.05 6.56
C ALA A 43 -3.89 -6.96 6.93
N PHE A 44 -4.35 -7.77 5.98
CA PHE A 44 -5.52 -8.63 6.11
C PHE A 44 -5.15 -10.10 5.95
N ARG A 45 -5.82 -10.94 6.74
CA ARG A 45 -5.81 -12.40 6.57
C ARG A 45 -7.23 -12.87 6.36
N HIS A 46 -7.46 -13.66 5.32
CA HIS A 46 -8.77 -14.23 5.06
C HIS A 46 -9.13 -15.23 6.20
N PRO A 47 -10.26 -15.05 6.91
CA PRO A 47 -10.60 -15.90 8.07
C PRO A 47 -10.69 -17.39 7.74
N GLU A 48 -11.26 -17.72 6.58
CA GLU A 48 -11.40 -19.10 6.10
C GLU A 48 -10.17 -19.63 5.35
N ASN A 49 -9.03 -18.93 5.43
CA ASN A 49 -7.80 -19.27 4.71
C ASN A 49 -7.97 -19.43 3.18
N LYS A 50 -8.98 -18.77 2.60
CA LYS A 50 -9.19 -18.69 1.14
C LYS A 50 -8.27 -17.65 0.54
N ASN A 51 -7.96 -17.83 -0.74
CA ASN A 51 -7.16 -16.86 -1.47
C ASN A 51 -7.95 -15.58 -1.71
N PHE A 52 -7.30 -14.43 -1.56
CA PHE A 52 -7.87 -13.16 -2.02
C PHE A 52 -7.86 -13.10 -3.55
N ASP A 53 -8.91 -12.50 -4.10
CA ASP A 53 -9.03 -12.17 -5.52
C ASP A 53 -8.81 -10.66 -5.69
N PHE A 54 -7.82 -10.28 -6.50
CA PHE A 54 -7.43 -8.88 -6.65
C PHE A 54 -8.58 -8.00 -7.13
N ASP A 55 -9.32 -8.45 -8.13
CA ASP A 55 -10.36 -7.64 -8.76
C ASP A 55 -11.52 -7.42 -7.79
N GLN A 56 -11.94 -8.48 -7.07
CA GLN A 56 -13.00 -8.40 -6.08
C GLN A 56 -12.64 -7.49 -4.90
N GLU A 57 -11.42 -7.63 -4.37
CA GLU A 57 -11.00 -6.82 -3.22
C GLU A 57 -10.72 -5.37 -3.61
N MET A 58 -10.12 -5.12 -4.79
CA MET A 58 -9.90 -3.77 -5.29
C MET A 58 -11.24 -3.07 -5.54
N GLN A 59 -12.19 -3.76 -6.17
CA GLN A 59 -13.54 -3.25 -6.37
C GLN A 59 -14.20 -2.91 -5.03
N ARG A 60 -14.14 -3.82 -4.04
CA ARG A 60 -14.71 -3.59 -2.70
C ARG A 60 -14.09 -2.36 -2.03
N TYR A 61 -12.77 -2.20 -2.10
CA TYR A 61 -12.09 -1.03 -1.51
C TYR A 61 -12.52 0.27 -2.18
N LEU A 62 -12.55 0.30 -3.52
CA LEU A 62 -12.92 1.48 -4.29
C LEU A 62 -14.40 1.86 -4.10
N GLU A 63 -15.31 0.89 -4.10
CA GLU A 63 -16.74 1.12 -3.85
C GLU A 63 -16.99 1.69 -2.45
N GLY A 64 -16.21 1.28 -1.45
CA GLY A 64 -16.26 1.85 -0.10
C GLY A 64 -15.90 3.34 -0.02
N HIS A 65 -15.23 3.87 -1.06
CA HIS A 65 -14.89 5.28 -1.22
C HIS A 65 -15.70 5.96 -2.33
N GLU A 66 -16.80 5.33 -2.78
CA GLU A 66 -17.66 5.81 -3.87
C GLU A 66 -16.94 5.92 -5.22
N ILE A 67 -15.90 5.12 -5.43
CA ILE A 67 -15.10 5.10 -6.64
C ILE A 67 -15.48 3.91 -7.50
N ARG A 68 -15.87 4.19 -8.74
CA ARG A 68 -16.11 3.13 -9.72
C ARG A 68 -14.78 2.58 -10.21
N MET A 69 -14.57 1.28 -10.03
CA MET A 69 -13.41 0.59 -10.58
C MET A 69 -13.40 0.66 -12.12
N ASP A 70 -12.26 1.07 -12.68
CA ASP A 70 -11.95 0.98 -14.11
C ASP A 70 -10.71 0.12 -14.29
N LYS A 71 -10.90 -1.11 -14.79
CA LYS A 71 -9.81 -2.08 -14.98
C LYS A 71 -8.73 -1.58 -15.93
N SER A 72 -9.05 -0.69 -16.87
CA SER A 72 -8.06 -0.14 -17.80
C SER A 72 -7.05 0.78 -17.10
N ARG A 73 -7.36 1.23 -15.89
CA ARG A 73 -6.52 2.08 -15.03
C ARG A 73 -5.78 1.31 -13.95
N ILE A 74 -5.90 -0.02 -13.93
CA ILE A 74 -5.19 -0.88 -12.98
C ILE A 74 -3.86 -1.32 -13.61
N ALA A 75 -2.77 -0.97 -12.94
CA ALA A 75 -1.44 -1.45 -13.27
C ALA A 75 -1.21 -2.82 -12.63
N GLU A 76 -0.73 -3.78 -13.43
CA GLU A 76 -0.40 -5.13 -12.99
C GLU A 76 1.11 -5.35 -13.01
N PHE A 77 1.71 -5.73 -11.88
CA PHE A 77 3.16 -5.95 -11.79
C PHE A 77 3.52 -6.87 -10.63
N ASN A 78 4.80 -7.26 -10.56
CA ASN A 78 5.37 -7.98 -9.43
C ASN A 78 6.38 -7.07 -8.71
N LEU A 79 6.40 -7.14 -7.39
CA LEU A 79 7.44 -6.52 -6.58
C LEU A 79 8.79 -7.23 -6.78
N PRO A 80 9.92 -6.58 -6.45
CA PRO A 80 11.23 -7.25 -6.43
C PRO A 80 11.28 -8.51 -5.55
N SER A 81 10.40 -8.61 -4.55
CA SER A 81 10.22 -9.80 -3.71
C SER A 81 9.48 -10.96 -4.40
N GLY A 82 8.96 -10.76 -5.61
CA GLY A 82 8.16 -11.73 -6.36
C GLY A 82 6.67 -11.73 -6.03
N LEU A 83 6.21 -10.86 -5.12
CA LEU A 83 4.81 -10.72 -4.75
C LEU A 83 4.02 -10.05 -5.89
N ALA A 84 2.87 -10.61 -6.21
CA ALA A 84 1.95 -10.01 -7.17
C ALA A 84 1.33 -8.74 -6.59
N CYS A 85 1.25 -7.69 -7.41
CA CYS A 85 0.72 -6.39 -7.05
C CYS A 85 -0.25 -5.86 -8.10
N ARG A 86 -1.27 -5.14 -7.65
CA ARG A 86 -2.18 -4.34 -8.47
C ARG A 86 -2.25 -2.95 -7.91
N ALA A 87 -2.10 -1.94 -8.75
CA ALA A 87 -2.15 -0.55 -8.32
C ALA A 87 -3.09 0.29 -9.16
N CYS A 88 -3.69 1.31 -8.55
CA CYS A 88 -4.43 2.35 -9.25
C CYS A 88 -4.25 3.69 -8.55
N GLU A 89 -4.41 4.76 -9.31
CA GLU A 89 -4.40 6.14 -8.82
C GLU A 89 -5.67 6.86 -9.22
N PHE A 90 -6.13 7.77 -8.37
CA PHE A 90 -7.30 8.59 -8.62
C PHE A 90 -7.26 9.88 -7.82
N VAL A 91 -8.09 10.83 -8.25
CA VAL A 91 -8.32 12.08 -7.53
C VAL A 91 -9.78 12.08 -7.09
N LEU A 92 -10.01 12.26 -5.79
CA LEU A 92 -11.33 12.33 -5.17
C LEU A 92 -11.34 13.48 -4.16
N GLU A 93 -12.36 14.35 -4.21
CA GLU A 93 -12.47 15.52 -3.31
C GLU A 93 -11.20 16.39 -3.26
N ASN A 94 -10.56 16.61 -4.41
CA ASN A 94 -9.28 17.30 -4.56
C ASN A 94 -8.08 16.62 -3.88
N ARG A 95 -8.23 15.41 -3.36
CA ARG A 95 -7.13 14.62 -2.79
C ARG A 95 -6.63 13.61 -3.80
N PHE A 96 -5.32 13.48 -3.90
CA PHE A 96 -4.68 12.41 -4.66
C PHE A 96 -4.68 11.14 -3.83
N TRP A 97 -4.93 10.01 -4.48
CA TRP A 97 -4.86 8.69 -3.89
C TRP A 97 -4.08 7.75 -4.79
N LEU A 98 -3.21 6.96 -4.18
CA LEU A 98 -2.52 5.83 -4.78
C LEU A 98 -2.77 4.60 -3.92
N VAL A 99 -3.32 3.56 -4.52
CA VAL A 99 -3.69 2.32 -3.85
C VAL A 99 -2.89 1.18 -4.47
N ASN A 100 -2.13 0.45 -3.67
CA ASN A 100 -1.42 -0.75 -4.08
C ASN A 100 -1.91 -1.93 -3.24
N MET A 101 -2.40 -2.96 -3.92
CA MET A 101 -2.83 -4.20 -3.32
C MET A 101 -1.79 -5.28 -3.61
N ILE A 102 -1.33 -5.95 -2.57
CA ILE A 102 -0.33 -7.01 -2.64
C ILE A 102 -0.96 -8.26 -2.04
N VAL A 103 -1.06 -9.35 -2.79
CA VAL A 103 -1.72 -10.59 -2.35
C VAL A 103 -0.75 -11.77 -2.38
N GLN A 104 -0.81 -12.59 -1.34
CA GLN A 104 -0.13 -13.89 -1.26
C GLN A 104 -1.07 -14.90 -0.60
N GLY A 105 -1.77 -15.69 -1.43
CA GLY A 105 -2.74 -16.67 -0.95
C GLY A 105 -3.82 -16.00 -0.09
N SER A 106 -3.94 -16.43 1.17
CA SER A 106 -4.91 -15.92 2.14
C SER A 106 -4.48 -14.64 2.86
N ARG A 107 -3.40 -14.00 2.43
CA ARG A 107 -2.86 -12.76 3.02
C ARG A 107 -2.87 -11.65 1.99
N MET A 108 -3.24 -10.46 2.42
CA MET A 108 -3.26 -9.26 1.60
C MET A 108 -2.68 -8.08 2.38
N ILE A 109 -1.90 -7.25 1.70
CA ILE A 109 -1.49 -5.93 2.19
C ILE A 109 -2.09 -4.90 1.25
N LEU A 110 -2.66 -3.85 1.84
CA LEU A 110 -3.10 -2.67 1.14
C LEU A 110 -2.21 -1.51 1.56
N VAL A 111 -1.53 -0.90 0.59
CA VAL A 111 -0.72 0.30 0.78
C VAL A 111 -1.46 1.46 0.14
N ILE A 112 -1.82 2.44 0.94
CA ILE A 112 -2.61 3.59 0.52
C ILE A 112 -1.76 4.82 0.76
N TYR A 113 -1.51 5.61 -0.28
CA TYR A 113 -1.03 6.96 -0.12
C TYR A 113 -2.15 7.92 -0.46
N ASN A 114 -2.42 8.88 0.42
CA ASN A 114 -3.33 9.97 0.14
C ASN A 114 -2.73 11.31 0.56
N ALA A 115 -2.98 12.32 -0.26
CA ALA A 115 -2.42 13.65 -0.09
C ALA A 115 -3.40 14.72 -0.59
N ASP A 116 -3.25 15.94 -0.06
CA ASP A 116 -4.06 17.08 -0.48
C ASP A 116 -3.65 17.63 -1.86
N GLU A 117 -2.50 17.20 -2.35
CA GLU A 117 -1.98 17.54 -3.67
C GLU A 117 -1.33 16.32 -4.35
N ILE A 118 -1.07 16.44 -5.66
CA ILE A 118 -0.34 15.40 -6.40
C ILE A 118 1.10 15.38 -5.88
N PRO A 119 1.63 14.22 -5.45
CA PRO A 119 2.98 14.13 -4.91
C PRO A 119 4.02 14.53 -5.96
N ASP A 120 5.07 15.22 -5.52
CA ASP A 120 6.20 15.53 -6.36
C ASP A 120 7.03 14.27 -6.69
N GLN A 121 8.01 14.43 -7.59
CA GLN A 121 8.81 13.31 -8.06
C GLN A 121 9.62 12.64 -6.94
N GLU A 122 10.11 13.42 -5.97
CA GLU A 122 10.88 12.88 -4.84
C GLU A 122 9.98 12.01 -3.95
N THR A 123 8.80 12.50 -3.61
CA THR A 123 7.79 11.80 -2.81
C THR A 123 7.37 10.50 -3.50
N VAL A 124 7.09 10.56 -4.81
CA VAL A 124 6.79 9.36 -5.61
C VAL A 124 7.93 8.33 -5.54
N GLN A 125 9.19 8.77 -5.69
CA GLN A 125 10.35 7.87 -5.60
C GLN A 125 10.48 7.22 -4.22
N LYS A 126 10.27 7.98 -3.14
CA LYS A 126 10.28 7.47 -1.76
C LYS A 126 9.17 6.43 -1.53
N ILE A 127 7.93 6.72 -1.96
CA ILE A 127 6.79 5.80 -1.86
C ILE A 127 7.03 4.52 -2.65
N THR A 128 7.43 4.64 -3.93
CA THR A 128 7.75 3.47 -4.77
C THR A 128 8.89 2.65 -4.17
N GLY A 129 9.94 3.31 -3.67
CA GLY A 129 11.06 2.65 -2.99
C GLY A 129 10.60 1.86 -1.76
N MET A 130 9.73 2.44 -0.95
CA MET A 130 9.13 1.75 0.19
C MET A 130 8.32 0.52 -0.24
N ILE A 131 7.40 0.66 -1.21
CA ILE A 131 6.57 -0.45 -1.72
C ILE A 131 7.45 -1.60 -2.24
N HIS A 132 8.53 -1.28 -2.96
CA HIS A 132 9.46 -2.28 -3.50
C HIS A 132 10.22 -3.07 -2.43
N THR A 133 10.30 -2.57 -1.21
CA THR A 133 10.96 -3.25 -0.09
C THR A 133 10.04 -4.23 0.62
N ILE A 134 8.73 -4.20 0.34
CA ILE A 134 7.74 -5.02 1.03
C ILE A 134 8.03 -6.51 0.81
N ARG A 135 8.15 -7.22 1.93
CA ARG A 135 8.21 -8.68 1.98
C ARG A 135 7.13 -9.18 2.91
N MET A 136 6.50 -10.30 2.54
CA MET A 136 5.62 -11.05 3.43
C MET A 136 6.42 -12.19 4.04
N GLU A 137 6.16 -12.47 5.32
CA GLU A 137 6.73 -13.63 6.00
C GLU A 137 6.35 -14.90 5.24
N THR A 138 7.34 -15.64 4.74
CA THR A 138 7.11 -16.99 4.24
C THR A 138 6.73 -17.86 5.43
N GLY A 139 5.44 -18.18 5.55
CA GLY A 139 5.00 -19.20 6.48
C GLY A 139 5.68 -20.52 6.11
N VAL A 140 6.41 -21.10 7.08
CA VAL A 140 6.62 -22.55 7.06
C VAL A 140 5.23 -23.19 7.11
N ALA A 141 5.01 -24.13 6.19
CA ALA A 141 3.77 -24.86 5.98
C ALA A 141 3.15 -25.41 7.28
#